data_AF-A0A2S6R7Y4-F1
#
_entry.id   AF-A0A2S6R7Y4-F1
#
_cell.length_a   1.000
_cell.length_b   1.000
_cell.length_c   1.000
_cell.angle_alpha   90.00
_cell.angle_beta   90.00
_cell.angle_gamma   90.00
#
_symmetry.space_group_name_H-M   'P 1'
#
loop_
_entity.id
_entity.type
_entity.pdbx_description
1 polymer ?
#
loop_
_entity_poly.entity_id
_entity_poly.type
_entity_poly.pdbx_seq_one_letter_code
_entity_poly.pdbx_strand_id
1 'polypeptide(L)'
;MRTLCFLGVLSLLGLLSQGEDLDSRLATITESDCFARVEILAAPEMAGRATLSLGLDLAATYVEEELAALGLEPAGPDGAWRAPLRAPRFGARLGLFAGRRSGYLPH
;
A
#
# COMPACT_ATOMS: atom_id res chain seq x y z
N MET A 1 8.84 22.77 -43.17
CA MET A 1 7.38 22.94 -42.95
C MET A 1 6.60 21.64 -43.14
N ARG A 2 6.82 20.85 -44.20
CA ARG A 2 6.11 19.59 -44.46
C ARG A 2 6.31 18.50 -43.38
N THR A 3 7.49 18.45 -42.77
CA THR A 3 7.86 17.47 -41.72
C THR A 3 7.26 17.78 -40.34
N LEU A 4 6.95 19.06 -40.05
CA LEU A 4 6.33 19.44 -38.77
C LEU A 4 4.84 19.08 -38.69
N CYS A 5 4.13 19.05 -39.83
CA CYS A 5 2.73 18.59 -39.85
C CYS A 5 2.60 17.09 -39.58
N PHE A 6 3.56 16.26 -40.01
CA PHE A 6 3.50 14.81 -39.81
C PHE A 6 3.67 14.41 -38.35
N LEU A 7 4.55 15.10 -37.60
CA LEU A 7 4.72 14.85 -36.16
C LEU A 7 3.46 15.22 -35.35
N GLY A 8 2.77 16.31 -35.72
CA GLY A 8 1.53 16.72 -35.06
C GLY A 8 0.36 15.75 -35.29
N VAL A 9 0.24 15.17 -36.49
CA VAL A 9 -0.79 14.17 -36.80
C VAL A 9 -0.50 12.83 -36.14
N LEU A 10 0.77 12.44 -35.99
CA LEU A 10 1.17 11.20 -35.33
C LEU A 10 0.93 11.25 -33.80
N SER A 11 1.19 12.38 -33.15
CA SER A 11 0.85 12.59 -31.74
C SER A 11 -0.65 12.65 -31.48
N LEU A 12 -1.44 13.12 -32.44
CA LEU A 12 -2.91 13.17 -32.32
C LEU A 12 -3.55 11.80 -32.53
N LEU A 13 -2.98 10.93 -33.37
CA LEU A 13 -3.48 9.56 -33.60
C LEU A 13 -3.28 8.63 -32.39
N GLY A 14 -2.17 8.77 -31.65
CA GLY A 14 -1.90 7.94 -30.47
C GLY A 14 -2.89 8.15 -29.32
N LEU A 15 -3.52 9.33 -29.25
CA LEU A 15 -4.47 9.67 -28.18
C LEU A 15 -5.84 9.00 -28.32
N LEU A 16 -6.22 8.54 -29.53
CA LEU A 16 -7.53 7.91 -29.78
C LEU A 16 -7.58 6.41 -29.44
N SER A 17 -6.47 5.76 -29.07
CA SER A 17 -6.38 4.30 -28.88
C SER A 17 -6.56 3.80 -27.44
N GLN A 18 -6.77 4.69 -26.46
CA GLN A 18 -6.71 4.35 -25.02
C GLN A 18 -7.91 3.52 -24.48
N GLY A 19 -8.99 3.38 -25.25
CA GLY A 19 -10.27 2.87 -24.75
C GLY A 19 -10.39 1.34 -24.65
N GLU A 20 -9.73 0.58 -25.51
CA GLU A 20 -9.87 -0.90 -25.56
C GLU A 20 -9.00 -1.65 -24.52
N ASP A 21 -7.99 -0.98 -23.96
CA ASP A 21 -6.99 -1.58 -23.07
C ASP A 21 -7.50 -1.82 -21.64
N LEU A 22 -8.41 -0.97 -21.14
CA LEU A 22 -8.82 -1.03 -19.73
C LEU A 22 -9.59 -2.30 -19.40
N ASP A 23 -10.59 -2.68 -20.22
CA ASP A 23 -11.40 -3.88 -19.98
C ASP A 23 -10.54 -5.15 -20.02
N SER A 24 -9.58 -5.21 -20.94
CA SER A 24 -8.63 -6.33 -21.01
C SER A 24 -7.73 -6.41 -19.78
N ARG A 25 -7.31 -5.28 -19.22
CA ARG A 25 -6.49 -5.23 -17.99
C ARG A 25 -7.30 -5.51 -16.73
N LEU A 26 -8.56 -5.10 -16.69
CA LEU A 26 -9.47 -5.44 -15.60
C LEU A 26 -9.77 -6.95 -15.61
N ALA A 27 -9.86 -7.56 -16.79
CA ALA A 27 -10.07 -9.01 -16.93
C ALA A 27 -8.93 -9.87 -16.35
N THR A 28 -7.73 -9.32 -16.16
CA THR A 28 -6.62 -10.05 -15.50
C THR A 28 -6.73 -10.05 -13.98
N ILE A 29 -7.63 -9.24 -13.39
CA ILE A 29 -7.85 -9.21 -11.94
C ILE A 29 -8.85 -10.31 -11.60
N THR A 30 -8.40 -11.38 -10.95
CA THR A 30 -9.26 -12.50 -10.57
C THR A 30 -9.65 -12.45 -9.09
N GLU A 31 -10.81 -13.03 -8.78
CA GLU A 31 -11.27 -13.18 -7.39
C GLU A 31 -10.31 -14.04 -6.57
N SER A 32 -9.81 -15.14 -7.15
CA SER A 32 -8.87 -16.05 -6.49
C SER A 32 -7.57 -15.37 -6.11
N ASP A 33 -7.02 -14.51 -6.98
CA ASP A 33 -5.77 -13.80 -6.68
C ASP A 33 -5.97 -12.78 -5.55
N CYS A 34 -7.12 -12.10 -5.55
CA CYS A 34 -7.48 -11.19 -4.45
C CYS A 34 -7.60 -11.95 -3.13
N PHE A 35 -8.30 -13.09 -3.14
CA PHE A 35 -8.53 -13.88 -1.95
C PHE A 35 -7.23 -14.46 -1.38
N ALA A 36 -6.36 -15.01 -2.22
CA ALA A 36 -5.06 -15.55 -1.81
C ALA A 36 -4.20 -14.49 -1.09
N ARG A 37 -4.17 -13.26 -1.61
CA ARG A 37 -3.44 -12.15 -0.98
C ARG A 37 -4.05 -11.75 0.37
N VAL A 38 -5.39 -11.73 0.45
CA VAL A 38 -6.09 -11.43 1.71
C VAL A 38 -5.83 -12.50 2.75
N GLU A 39 -5.87 -13.78 2.37
CA GLU A 39 -5.57 -14.91 3.26
C GLU A 39 -4.18 -14.81 3.87
N ILE A 40 -3.14 -14.58 3.05
CA ILE A 40 -1.77 -14.41 3.54
C ILE A 40 -1.68 -13.27 4.55
N LEU A 41 -2.22 -12.11 4.18
CA LEU A 41 -2.19 -10.93 5.02
C LEU A 41 -2.95 -11.18 6.34
N ALA A 42 -4.11 -11.82 6.29
CA ALA A 42 -4.97 -12.09 7.45
C ALA A 42 -4.52 -13.32 8.28
N ALA A 43 -3.50 -14.05 7.82
CA ALA A 43 -3.05 -15.27 8.45
C ALA A 43 -2.54 -15.01 9.88
N PRO A 44 -2.70 -15.98 10.81
CA PRO A 44 -2.19 -15.87 12.18
C PRO A 44 -0.70 -15.55 12.26
N GLU A 45 0.09 -16.03 11.29
CA GLU A 45 1.53 -15.81 11.15
C GLU A 45 1.88 -14.32 11.01
N MET A 46 0.94 -13.51 10.51
CA MET A 46 1.09 -12.06 10.41
C MET A 46 0.87 -11.33 11.75
N ALA A 47 0.56 -12.05 12.84
CA ALA A 47 0.59 -11.56 14.24
C ALA A 47 -0.19 -10.25 14.56
N GLY A 48 -1.05 -9.77 13.64
CA GLY A 48 -1.78 -8.51 13.76
C GLY A 48 -0.95 -7.26 13.42
N ARG A 49 -1.59 -6.27 12.78
CA ARG A 49 -0.90 -5.13 12.13
C ARG A 49 -1.16 -3.79 12.80
N ALA A 50 -1.13 -3.78 14.14
CA ALA A 50 -1.23 -2.53 14.89
C ALA A 50 -0.03 -1.62 14.59
N THR A 51 -0.19 -0.31 14.75
CA THR A 51 0.89 0.65 14.54
C THR A 51 2.10 0.30 15.39
N LEU A 52 3.29 0.19 14.77
CA LEU A 52 4.54 -0.23 15.40
C LEU A 52 4.53 -1.68 15.97
N SER A 53 3.74 -2.59 15.37
CA SER A 53 3.77 -4.01 15.71
C SER A 53 4.69 -4.83 14.78
N LEU A 54 5.15 -5.99 15.25
CA LEU A 54 5.85 -6.97 14.42
C LEU A 54 5.04 -7.35 13.18
N GLY A 55 3.73 -7.59 13.34
CA GLY A 55 2.88 -7.97 12.22
C GLY A 55 2.72 -6.88 11.16
N LEU A 56 2.83 -5.59 11.54
CA LEU A 56 2.89 -4.50 10.58
C LEU A 56 4.16 -4.60 9.72
N ASP A 57 5.31 -4.89 10.34
CA ASP A 57 6.57 -5.06 9.61
C ASP A 57 6.55 -6.27 8.68
N LEU A 58 5.99 -7.40 9.12
CA LEU A 58 5.83 -8.60 8.30
C LEU A 58 4.94 -8.35 7.08
N ALA A 59 3.77 -7.72 7.29
CA ALA A 59 2.87 -7.39 6.20
C ALA A 59 3.46 -6.35 5.24
N ALA A 60 4.22 -5.38 5.76
CA ALA A 60 4.91 -4.41 4.92
C ALA A 60 5.94 -5.10 4.01
N THR A 61 6.75 -6.00 4.56
CA THR A 61 7.72 -6.78 3.77
C THR A 61 7.04 -7.59 2.66
N TYR A 62 5.94 -8.28 2.98
CA TYR A 62 5.18 -9.02 1.96
C TYR A 62 4.69 -8.11 0.81
N VAL A 63 4.14 -6.93 1.14
CA VAL A 63 3.68 -5.98 0.11
C VAL A 63 4.85 -5.44 -0.71
N GLU A 64 5.99 -5.16 -0.09
CA GLU A 64 7.21 -4.73 -0.79
C GLU A 64 7.68 -5.76 -1.82
N GLU A 65 7.70 -7.03 -1.43
CA GLU A 65 8.07 -8.13 -2.32
C GLU A 65 7.08 -8.29 -3.48
N GLU A 66 5.77 -8.24 -3.21
CA GLU A 66 4.74 -8.31 -4.25
C GLU A 66 4.84 -7.14 -5.25
N LEU A 67 5.06 -5.91 -4.76
CA LEU A 67 5.21 -4.74 -5.63
C LEU A 67 6.49 -4.83 -6.47
N ALA A 68 7.59 -5.28 -5.89
CA ALA A 68 8.84 -5.51 -6.61
C ALA A 68 8.68 -6.62 -7.66
N ALA A 69 7.97 -7.70 -7.36
CA ALA A 69 7.68 -8.79 -8.29
C ALA A 69 6.83 -8.31 -9.49
N LEU A 70 5.98 -7.31 -9.28
CA LEU A 70 5.23 -6.63 -10.35
C LEU A 70 6.08 -5.66 -11.18
N GLY A 71 7.37 -5.49 -10.84
CA GLY A 71 8.29 -4.58 -11.53
C GLY A 71 8.11 -3.11 -11.17
N LEU A 72 7.45 -2.82 -10.04
CA LEU A 72 7.33 -1.45 -9.56
C LEU A 72 8.62 -0.99 -8.89
N GLU A 73 8.82 0.33 -8.88
CA GLU A 73 9.91 0.98 -8.18
C GLU A 73 9.37 1.71 -6.93
N PRO A 74 10.17 1.81 -5.86
CA PRO A 74 9.77 2.53 -4.65
C PRO A 74 9.62 4.03 -4.91
N ALA A 75 8.52 4.61 -4.42
CA ALA A 75 8.18 6.02 -4.61
C ALA A 75 8.29 6.87 -3.32
N GLY A 76 8.84 6.31 -2.24
CA GLY A 76 9.05 7.03 -0.98
C GLY A 76 10.30 7.91 -0.98
N PRO A 77 10.52 8.68 0.10
CA PRO A 77 11.72 9.48 0.27
C PRO A 77 12.98 8.64 0.08
N ASP A 78 13.95 9.17 -0.67
CA ASP A 78 15.22 8.51 -0.99
C ASP A 78 15.07 7.14 -1.67
N GLY A 79 13.96 6.90 -2.38
CA GLY A 79 13.69 5.62 -3.03
C GLY A 79 13.30 4.51 -2.06
N ALA A 80 12.72 4.86 -0.90
CA ALA A 80 12.22 3.90 0.07
C ALA A 80 10.81 3.38 -0.29
N TRP A 81 10.51 2.13 0.08
CA TRP A 81 9.15 1.59 0.00
C TRP A 81 8.23 2.11 1.11
N ARG A 82 8.79 2.38 2.29
CA ARG A 82 8.03 2.75 3.49
C ARG A 82 7.93 4.25 3.66
N ALA A 83 6.72 4.71 3.98
CA ALA A 83 6.52 6.08 4.44
C ALA A 83 6.99 6.23 5.90
N PRO A 84 7.69 7.32 6.25
CA PRO A 84 8.13 7.55 7.62
C PRO A 84 6.91 7.78 8.53
N LEU A 85 6.87 7.08 9.67
CA LEU A 85 5.82 7.30 10.65
C LEU A 85 6.00 8.68 11.29
N ARG A 86 5.00 9.55 11.12
CA ARG A 86 4.96 10.82 11.84
C ARG A 86 4.41 10.57 13.24
N ALA A 87 5.28 10.67 14.24
CA ALA A 87 4.84 10.62 15.63
C ALA A 87 3.80 11.72 15.87
N PRO A 88 2.61 11.39 16.41
CA PRO A 88 1.67 12.42 16.81
C PRO A 88 2.34 13.33 17.84
N ARG A 89 2.26 14.65 17.63
CA ARG A 89 2.71 15.62 18.63
C ARG A 89 1.71 15.55 19.79
N PHE A 90 2.00 14.73 20.78
CA PHE A 90 1.30 14.82 22.06
C PHE A 90 1.72 16.14 22.70
N GLY A 91 0.83 17.14 22.64
CA GLY A 91 1.01 18.39 23.36
C GLY A 91 1.25 18.09 24.84
N ALA A 92 2.11 18.89 25.49
CA ALA A 92 2.58 18.74 26.86
C ALA A 92 1.47 18.90 27.92
N ARG A 93 0.42 18.08 27.84
CA ARG A 93 -0.70 18.05 28.77
C ARG A 93 -1.35 16.66 28.80
N LEU A 94 -0.54 15.60 28.87
CA LEU A 94 -0.98 14.35 29.45
C LEU A 94 -0.43 14.26 30.87
N GLY A 95 -1.28 14.63 31.84
CA GLY A 95 -1.16 14.06 33.17
C GLY A 95 -1.23 12.55 33.01
N LEU A 96 -0.12 11.87 33.30
CA LEU A 96 -0.03 10.43 33.40
C LEU A 96 -1.29 9.92 34.12
N PHE A 97 -2.00 8.97 33.50
CA PHE A 97 -2.89 8.06 34.20
C PHE A 97 -2.06 7.19 35.14
N ALA A 98 -1.58 7.79 36.22
CA ALA A 98 -1.07 7.10 37.39
C ALA A 98 -2.27 6.81 38.30
N GLY A 99 -2.70 5.55 38.33
CA GLY A 99 -3.54 5.03 39.40
C GLY A 99 -5.01 4.78 39.05
N ARG A 100 -5.30 3.56 38.59
CA ARG A 100 -6.49 2.83 39.05
C ARG A 100 -6.20 1.34 39.09
N ARG A 101 -5.72 0.84 40.24
CA ARG A 101 -5.82 -0.59 40.56
C ARG A 101 -7.31 -0.88 40.80
N SER A 102 -7.97 -1.52 39.85
CA SER A 102 -9.29 -2.09 40.06
C SER A 102 -9.11 -3.59 40.28
N GLY A 103 -9.38 -4.04 41.50
CA GLY A 103 -9.25 -5.44 41.90
C GLY A 103 -10.25 -6.33 41.17
N TYR A 104 -9.79 -7.54 40.85
CA TYR A 104 -10.64 -8.67 40.51
C TYR A 104 -10.38 -9.75 41.58
N LEU A 105 -11.35 -9.97 42.45
CA LEU A 105 -11.44 -11.16 43.31
C LEU A 105 -12.41 -12.12 42.60
N PRO A 106 -12.01 -13.36 42.25
CA PRO A 106 -12.99 -14.39 41.96
C PRO A 106 -13.57 -14.94 43.27
N HIS A 107 -14.87 -15.21 43.23
CA HIS A 107 -15.66 -15.88 44.26
C HIS A 107 -15.25 -17.35 44.40
#